data_AF-A0A8J6KZ65-F1
#
_entry.id   AF-A0A8J6KZ65-F1
#
_cell.length_a   1.000
_cell.length_b   1.000
_cell.length_c   1.000
_cell.angle_alpha   90.00
_cell.angle_beta   90.00
_cell.angle_gamma   90.00
#
_symmetry.space_group_name_H-M   'P 1'
#
loop_
_entity.id
_entity.type
_entity.pdbx_description
1 polymer ?
#
loop_
_entity_poly.entity_id
_entity_poly.type
_entity_poly.pdbx_seq_one_letter_code
_entity_poly.pdbx_strand_id
1 'polypeptide(L)'
;HRRVTIPFLSAPGMTLSLLFLNMARATRGCSSSSAQLLSQLLNQANITGNTESLMEPYLLLQGLNTTTLRAACTEHPVAFPSEDNLRALSKPHFLNTVHATLGRVWHQLGALRQQFLNIKDFPELKRARGNIQGIRNNVYCLAQLLHHHLEIPEPTQAGSGALQSTTTPSIFQAKIDSCRFLWGYHSFMGSVGKVFRGWGDGSSRRRRHSPQRSLLRGWRKGARRIRPSRSSQSSKSRVQVPR
;
A
#
# COMPACT_ATOMS: atom_id res chain seq x y z
N HIS A 1 9.31 29.42 -73.31
CA HIS A 1 7.97 28.80 -73.42
C HIS A 1 8.02 27.34 -72.95
N ARG A 2 7.52 27.05 -71.74
CA ARG A 2 6.62 25.92 -71.36
C ARG A 2 6.70 25.72 -69.85
N ARG A 3 5.54 25.94 -69.21
CA ARG A 3 5.26 25.68 -67.80
C ARG A 3 5.25 24.17 -67.56
N VAL A 4 5.80 23.74 -66.44
CA VAL A 4 5.47 22.42 -65.86
C VAL A 4 4.60 22.68 -64.64
N THR A 5 3.36 22.23 -64.76
CA THR A 5 2.31 22.25 -63.74
C THR A 5 2.61 21.17 -62.71
N ILE A 6 2.68 21.53 -61.43
CA ILE A 6 2.71 20.56 -60.32
C ILE A 6 1.25 20.34 -59.90
N PRO A 7 0.68 19.13 -59.98
CA PRO A 7 -0.65 18.89 -59.44
C PRO A 7 -0.56 18.77 -57.92
N PHE A 8 -1.41 19.55 -57.27
CA PHE A 8 -1.83 19.37 -55.88
C PHE A 8 -2.31 17.92 -55.70
N LEU A 9 -1.58 17.10 -54.93
CA LEU A 9 -2.15 15.89 -54.35
C LEU A 9 -2.51 16.16 -52.89
N SER A 10 -3.83 16.27 -52.69
CA SER A 10 -4.57 16.18 -51.43
C SER A 10 -4.03 15.11 -50.49
N ALA A 11 -3.86 15.46 -49.22
CA ALA A 11 -3.45 14.57 -48.14
C ALA A 11 -4.66 14.06 -47.32
N PRO A 12 -5.20 12.85 -47.61
CA PRO A 12 -6.11 12.17 -46.67
C PRO A 12 -5.39 11.11 -45.80
N GLY A 13 -4.09 10.85 -46.01
CA GLY A 13 -3.38 9.74 -45.35
C GLY A 13 -2.90 9.99 -43.91
N MET A 14 -2.81 11.26 -43.48
CA MET A 14 -2.22 11.59 -42.17
C MET A 14 -3.24 11.57 -41.01
N THR A 15 -4.52 11.81 -41.25
CA THR A 15 -5.54 11.80 -40.18
C THR A 15 -5.95 10.39 -39.76
N LEU A 16 -5.93 9.43 -40.69
CA LEU A 16 -6.27 8.03 -40.41
C LEU A 16 -5.16 7.33 -39.59
N SER A 17 -3.89 7.62 -39.88
CA SER A 17 -2.73 7.07 -39.13
C SER A 17 -2.69 7.56 -37.68
N LEU A 18 -3.12 8.79 -37.41
CA LEU A 18 -3.26 9.34 -36.05
C LEU A 18 -4.39 8.64 -35.26
N LEU A 19 -5.48 8.25 -35.92
CA LEU A 19 -6.56 7.47 -35.30
C LEU A 19 -6.08 6.06 -34.93
N PHE A 20 -5.31 5.39 -35.80
CA PHE A 20 -4.75 4.07 -35.48
C PHE A 20 -3.67 4.10 -34.38
N LEU A 21 -2.87 5.16 -34.29
CA LEU A 21 -1.90 5.34 -33.19
C LEU A 21 -2.60 5.60 -31.85
N ASN A 22 -3.74 6.28 -31.84
CA ASN A 22 -4.57 6.45 -30.64
C ASN A 22 -5.26 5.15 -30.21
N MET A 23 -5.73 4.35 -31.17
CA MET A 23 -6.30 3.02 -30.90
C MET A 23 -5.24 2.00 -30.43
N ALA A 24 -4.01 2.07 -30.97
CA ALA A 24 -2.90 1.20 -30.54
C ALA A 24 -2.40 1.50 -29.12
N ARG A 25 -2.60 2.73 -28.63
CA ARG A 25 -2.32 3.07 -27.22
C ARG A 25 -3.40 2.56 -26.27
N ALA A 26 -4.62 2.32 -26.77
CA ALA A 26 -5.72 1.75 -26.02
C ALA A 26 -5.66 0.21 -25.91
N THR A 27 -4.80 -0.46 -26.68
CA THR A 27 -4.72 -1.94 -26.75
C THR A 27 -3.35 -2.53 -26.38
N ARG A 28 -2.52 -1.84 -25.59
CA ARG A 28 -1.52 -2.58 -24.79
C ARG A 28 -2.27 -3.25 -23.63
N GLY A 29 -2.92 -4.36 -23.95
CA GLY A 29 -3.63 -5.19 -23.00
C GLY A 29 -2.73 -5.62 -21.84
N CYS A 30 -3.37 -6.02 -20.75
CA CYS A 30 -2.68 -6.55 -19.59
C CYS A 30 -2.04 -7.90 -19.95
N SER A 31 -0.73 -7.88 -20.21
CA SER A 31 0.02 -9.05 -20.71
C SER A 31 0.63 -9.91 -19.59
N SER A 32 0.58 -9.45 -18.35
CA SER A 32 1.18 -10.14 -17.20
C SER A 32 0.16 -11.04 -16.50
N SER A 33 0.63 -12.17 -15.96
CA SER A 33 -0.20 -13.07 -15.16
C SER A 33 -0.58 -12.42 -13.82
N SER A 34 -1.64 -12.92 -13.17
CA SER A 34 -2.09 -12.42 -11.86
C SER A 34 -0.99 -12.52 -10.79
N ALA A 35 -0.22 -13.60 -10.79
CA ALA A 35 0.90 -13.79 -9.87
C ALA A 35 2.05 -12.81 -10.14
N GLN A 36 2.38 -12.56 -11.41
CA GLN A 36 3.42 -11.59 -11.78
C GLN A 36 2.99 -10.17 -11.43
N LEU A 37 1.76 -9.78 -11.72
CA LEU A 37 1.20 -8.48 -11.36
C LEU A 37 1.17 -8.27 -9.85
N LEU A 38 0.78 -9.30 -9.09
CA LEU A 38 0.78 -9.23 -7.63
C LEU A 38 2.19 -9.02 -7.07
N SER A 39 3.19 -9.71 -7.62
CA SER A 39 4.60 -9.53 -7.24
C SER A 39 5.08 -8.11 -7.56
N GLN A 40 4.76 -7.58 -8.74
CA GLN A 40 5.09 -6.20 -9.11
C GLN A 40 4.43 -5.18 -8.17
N LEU A 41 3.15 -5.34 -7.89
CA LEU A 41 2.39 -4.48 -6.99
C LEU A 41 2.93 -4.52 -5.56
N LEU A 42 3.31 -5.70 -5.07
CA LEU A 42 3.96 -5.84 -3.77
C LEU A 42 5.30 -5.09 -3.72
N ASN A 43 6.14 -5.25 -4.75
CA ASN A 43 7.42 -4.56 -4.82
C ASN A 43 7.22 -3.03 -4.89
N GLN A 44 6.31 -2.56 -5.72
CA GLN A 44 5.98 -1.13 -5.84
C GLN A 44 5.43 -0.57 -4.53
N ALA A 45 4.58 -1.30 -3.82
CA ALA A 45 4.05 -0.89 -2.52
C ALA A 45 5.15 -0.83 -1.44
N ASN A 46 6.11 -1.76 -1.44
CA ASN A 46 7.25 -1.71 -0.53
C ASN A 46 8.14 -0.48 -0.79
N ILE A 47 8.45 -0.20 -2.07
CA ILE A 47 9.27 0.97 -2.46
C ILE A 47 8.57 2.27 -2.07
N THR A 48 7.29 2.40 -2.41
CA THR A 48 6.53 3.63 -2.17
C THR A 48 6.04 3.77 -0.73
N GLY A 49 5.99 2.68 0.04
CA GLY A 49 5.74 2.70 1.48
C GLY A 49 6.96 3.12 2.30
N ASN A 50 8.18 3.05 1.74
CA ASN A 50 9.38 3.58 2.39
C ASN A 50 9.39 5.12 2.30
N THR A 51 9.49 5.79 3.45
CA THR A 51 9.51 7.26 3.57
C THR A 51 10.73 7.87 2.88
N GLU A 52 11.83 7.14 2.74
CA GLU A 52 13.04 7.57 2.02
C GLU A 52 12.78 7.86 0.53
N SER A 53 11.70 7.30 -0.04
CA SER A 53 11.38 7.49 -1.45
C SER A 53 10.81 8.88 -1.79
N LEU A 54 10.29 9.62 -0.79
CA LEU A 54 9.71 10.96 -1.01
C LEU A 54 9.66 11.84 0.25
N MET A 55 9.16 11.32 1.38
CA MET A 55 8.99 12.10 2.60
C MET A 55 10.31 12.56 3.22
N GLU A 56 11.30 11.68 3.39
CA GLU A 56 12.59 12.09 3.99
C GLU A 56 13.29 13.16 3.15
N PRO A 57 13.40 13.02 1.81
CA PRO A 57 13.92 14.09 0.96
C PRO A 57 13.10 15.39 1.03
N TYR A 58 11.77 15.30 1.19
CA TYR A 58 10.91 16.47 1.37
C TYR A 58 11.22 17.21 2.68
N LEU A 59 11.37 16.48 3.80
CA LEU A 59 11.69 17.07 5.10
C LEU A 59 13.01 17.83 5.06
N LEU A 60 14.03 17.26 4.41
CA LEU A 60 15.33 17.92 4.21
C LEU A 60 15.19 19.18 3.37
N LEU A 61 14.53 19.09 2.22
CA LEU A 61 14.32 20.21 1.30
C LEU A 61 13.55 21.38 1.93
N GLN A 62 12.61 21.08 2.83
CA GLN A 62 11.75 22.07 3.48
C GLN A 62 12.26 22.59 4.82
N GLY A 63 13.38 22.06 5.33
CA GLY A 63 13.94 22.44 6.62
C GLY A 63 13.16 21.90 7.81
N LEU A 64 12.50 20.75 7.67
CA LEU A 64 11.66 20.12 8.69
C LEU A 64 12.36 18.95 9.42
N ASN A 65 13.70 18.85 9.35
CA ASN A 65 14.45 17.68 9.79
C ASN A 65 14.68 17.58 11.31
N THR A 66 14.27 18.57 12.10
CA THR A 66 14.41 18.51 13.57
C THR A 66 13.40 17.54 14.18
N THR A 67 13.71 16.98 15.35
CA THR A 67 12.84 16.01 16.04
C THR A 67 11.42 16.52 16.26
N THR A 68 11.29 17.78 16.70
CA THR A 68 9.98 18.41 16.95
C THR A 68 9.15 18.56 15.67
N LEU A 69 9.78 18.98 14.56
CA LEU A 69 9.07 19.18 13.29
C LEU A 69 8.71 17.84 12.63
N ARG A 70 9.58 16.84 12.75
CA ARG A 70 9.27 15.46 12.34
C ARG A 70 8.06 14.90 13.08
N ALA A 71 7.95 15.14 14.38
CA ALA A 71 6.80 14.71 15.18
C ALA A 71 5.51 15.41 14.74
N ALA A 72 5.57 16.70 14.39
CA ALA A 72 4.40 17.42 13.88
C ALA A 72 3.84 16.84 12.56
N CYS A 73 4.66 16.14 11.77
CA CYS A 73 4.24 15.45 10.55
C CYS A 73 3.44 14.17 10.78
N THR A 74 3.45 13.61 12.00
CA THR A 74 2.68 12.41 12.34
C THR A 74 1.49 12.73 13.26
N GLU A 75 1.50 13.91 13.86
CA GLU A 75 0.40 14.46 14.65
C GLU A 75 -0.79 14.80 13.75
N HIS A 76 -1.98 14.30 14.08
CA HIS A 76 -3.22 14.48 13.27
C HIS A 76 -3.08 13.97 11.83
N PRO A 77 -2.96 12.64 11.63
CA PRO A 77 -2.72 12.08 10.30
C PRO A 77 -3.89 12.38 9.36
N VAL A 78 -3.55 12.74 8.12
CA VAL A 78 -4.55 12.86 7.04
C VAL A 78 -5.27 11.52 6.90
N ALA A 79 -6.59 11.57 6.68
CA ALA A 79 -7.42 10.37 6.60
C ALA A 79 -7.06 9.52 5.35
N PHE A 80 -6.28 8.46 5.56
CA PHE A 80 -6.06 7.38 4.61
C PHE A 80 -6.70 6.08 5.13
N PRO A 81 -7.13 5.17 4.25
CA PRO A 81 -7.61 3.85 4.68
C PRO A 81 -6.54 3.12 5.50
N SER A 82 -6.89 2.67 6.70
CA SER A 82 -6.03 1.85 7.55
C SER A 82 -5.86 0.44 6.99
N GLU A 83 -4.83 -0.27 7.45
CA GLU A 83 -4.61 -1.69 7.11
C GLU A 83 -5.82 -2.56 7.40
N ASP A 84 -6.46 -2.39 8.57
CA ASP A 84 -7.63 -3.18 8.95
C ASP A 84 -8.83 -2.89 8.05
N ASN A 85 -9.08 -1.62 7.72
CA ASN A 85 -10.13 -1.24 6.77
C ASN A 85 -9.85 -1.86 5.40
N LEU A 86 -8.60 -1.84 4.93
CA LEU A 86 -8.22 -2.43 3.65
C LEU A 86 -8.33 -3.96 3.65
N ARG A 87 -8.01 -4.63 4.75
CA ARG A 87 -8.12 -6.09 4.90
C ARG A 87 -9.56 -6.57 4.95
N ALA A 88 -10.48 -5.77 5.47
CA ALA A 88 -11.90 -6.10 5.54
C ALA A 88 -12.59 -6.08 4.16
N LEU A 89 -11.99 -5.45 3.16
CA LEU A 89 -12.54 -5.37 1.80
C LEU A 89 -12.39 -6.70 1.04
N SER A 90 -13.36 -6.99 0.16
CA SER A 90 -13.15 -8.00 -0.87
C SER A 90 -12.09 -7.55 -1.87
N LYS A 91 -11.46 -8.50 -2.58
CA LYS A 91 -10.38 -8.17 -3.54
C LYS A 91 -10.78 -7.08 -4.55
N PRO A 92 -11.97 -7.12 -5.19
CA PRO A 92 -12.40 -6.06 -6.09
C PRO A 92 -12.51 -4.67 -5.42
N HIS A 93 -13.15 -4.59 -4.25
CA HIS A 93 -13.31 -3.32 -3.52
C HIS A 93 -11.98 -2.77 -3.00
N PHE A 94 -11.05 -3.64 -2.62
CA PHE A 94 -9.69 -3.26 -2.30
C PHE A 94 -9.01 -2.61 -3.51
N LEU A 95 -9.10 -3.21 -4.70
CA LEU A 95 -8.51 -2.65 -5.92
C LEU A 95 -9.16 -1.30 -6.31
N ASN A 96 -10.48 -1.16 -6.21
CA ASN A 96 -11.18 0.12 -6.41
C ASN A 96 -10.64 1.18 -5.43
N THR A 97 -10.57 0.84 -4.15
CA THR A 97 -10.11 1.76 -3.09
C THR A 97 -8.67 2.20 -3.32
N VAL A 98 -7.78 1.27 -3.68
CA VAL A 98 -6.38 1.57 -3.98
C VAL A 98 -6.28 2.46 -5.21
N HIS A 99 -6.95 2.12 -6.31
CA HIS A 99 -6.92 2.90 -7.54
C HIS A 99 -7.43 4.34 -7.34
N ALA A 100 -8.56 4.50 -6.66
CA ALA A 100 -9.16 5.81 -6.38
C ALA A 100 -8.29 6.65 -5.43
N THR A 101 -7.78 6.04 -4.36
CA THR A 101 -6.91 6.74 -3.39
C THR A 101 -5.61 7.20 -4.06
N LEU A 102 -4.98 6.36 -4.87
CA LEU A 102 -3.81 6.73 -5.66
C LEU A 102 -4.11 7.82 -6.70
N GLY A 103 -5.32 7.86 -7.27
CA GLY A 103 -5.78 8.96 -8.10
C GLY A 103 -5.76 10.29 -7.36
N ARG A 104 -6.36 10.34 -6.17
CA ARG A 104 -6.35 11.55 -5.31
C ARG A 104 -4.93 11.97 -4.93
N VAL A 105 -4.10 11.03 -4.49
CA VAL A 105 -2.69 11.30 -4.15
C VAL A 105 -1.94 11.87 -5.36
N TRP A 106 -2.14 11.30 -6.56
CA TRP A 106 -1.51 11.81 -7.78
C TRP A 106 -1.89 13.27 -8.05
N HIS A 107 -3.15 13.67 -7.87
CA HIS A 107 -3.55 15.06 -8.02
C HIS A 107 -2.95 15.96 -6.93
N GLN A 108 -2.97 15.54 -5.68
CA GLN A 108 -2.40 16.29 -4.55
C GLN A 108 -0.89 16.50 -4.68
N LEU A 109 -0.13 15.49 -5.13
CA LEU A 109 1.30 15.67 -5.47
C LEU A 109 1.51 16.66 -6.62
N GLY A 110 0.50 16.88 -7.46
CA GLY A 110 0.54 17.85 -8.55
C GLY A 110 0.35 19.26 -8.06
N ALA A 111 -0.59 19.44 -7.12
CA ALA A 111 -0.77 20.70 -6.41
C ALA A 111 0.48 21.04 -5.58
N LEU A 112 1.05 20.07 -4.84
CA LEU A 112 2.26 20.26 -4.04
C LEU A 112 3.44 20.78 -4.89
N ARG A 113 3.55 20.32 -6.14
CA ARG A 113 4.58 20.79 -7.09
C ARG A 113 4.48 22.29 -7.38
N GLN A 114 3.27 22.84 -7.38
CA GLN A 114 3.02 24.26 -7.64
C GLN A 114 3.03 25.10 -6.37
N GLN A 115 2.97 24.48 -5.20
CA GLN A 115 2.78 25.16 -3.92
C GLN A 115 4.03 25.87 -3.41
N PHE A 116 5.23 25.33 -3.71
CA PHE A 116 6.50 25.89 -3.25
C PHE A 116 7.53 25.93 -4.38
N LEU A 117 8.25 27.05 -4.52
CA LEU A 117 9.23 27.27 -5.59
C LEU A 117 10.32 26.19 -5.63
N ASN A 118 10.83 25.78 -4.46
CA ASN A 118 11.86 24.76 -4.33
C ASN A 118 11.37 23.33 -4.66
N ILE A 119 10.05 23.10 -4.75
CA ILE A 119 9.48 21.79 -5.10
C ILE A 119 9.25 21.61 -6.60
N LYS A 120 9.16 22.71 -7.36
CA LYS A 120 8.80 22.67 -8.78
C LYS A 120 9.63 21.67 -9.60
N ASP A 121 10.91 21.53 -9.29
CA ASP A 121 11.86 20.64 -9.96
C ASP A 121 12.39 19.52 -9.07
N PHE A 122 11.67 19.20 -7.98
CA PHE A 122 12.03 18.15 -7.03
C PHE A 122 11.91 16.75 -7.67
N PRO A 123 13.02 16.02 -7.89
CA PRO A 123 13.02 14.80 -8.70
C PRO A 123 12.26 13.64 -8.03
N GLU A 124 12.29 13.55 -6.70
CA GLU A 124 11.57 12.54 -5.92
C GLU A 124 10.06 12.68 -6.11
N LEU A 125 9.53 13.90 -6.19
CA LEU A 125 8.11 14.13 -6.45
C LEU A 125 7.70 13.68 -7.86
N LYS A 126 8.55 13.97 -8.87
CA LYS A 126 8.33 13.50 -10.24
C LYS A 126 8.33 11.97 -10.30
N ARG A 127 9.30 11.34 -9.63
CA ARG A 127 9.42 9.88 -9.53
C ARG A 127 8.19 9.27 -8.84
N ALA A 128 7.75 9.84 -7.72
CA ALA A 128 6.56 9.39 -7.00
C ALA A 128 5.30 9.43 -7.85
N ARG A 129 5.07 10.52 -8.61
CA ARG A 129 3.94 10.60 -9.55
C ARG A 129 3.99 9.50 -10.62
N GLY A 130 5.18 9.23 -11.17
CA GLY A 130 5.38 8.16 -12.14
C GLY A 130 5.10 6.77 -11.56
N ASN A 131 5.61 6.51 -10.36
CA ASN A 131 5.36 5.27 -9.63
C ASN A 131 3.87 5.06 -9.36
N ILE A 132 3.16 6.08 -8.89
CA ILE A 132 1.71 6.03 -8.67
C ILE A 132 0.96 5.67 -9.95
N GLN A 133 1.32 6.28 -11.09
CA GLN A 133 0.70 5.97 -12.36
C GLN A 133 0.97 4.50 -12.78
N GLY A 134 2.19 4.01 -12.59
CA GLY A 134 2.54 2.61 -12.83
C GLY A 134 1.74 1.65 -11.95
N ILE A 135 1.59 1.95 -10.66
CA ILE A 135 0.79 1.14 -9.72
C ILE A 135 -0.68 1.13 -10.16
N ARG A 136 -1.25 2.29 -10.50
CA ARG A 136 -2.65 2.38 -10.95
C ARG A 136 -2.91 1.53 -12.20
N ASN A 137 -1.99 1.52 -13.16
CA ASN A 137 -2.09 0.66 -14.34
C ASN A 137 -2.04 -0.83 -13.96
N ASN A 138 -1.15 -1.22 -13.05
CA ASN A 138 -1.05 -2.60 -12.58
C ASN A 138 -2.30 -3.04 -11.78
N VAL A 139 -2.88 -2.15 -10.97
CA VAL A 139 -4.14 -2.38 -10.25
C VAL A 139 -5.30 -2.55 -11.24
N TYR A 140 -5.38 -1.71 -12.27
CA TYR A 140 -6.34 -1.85 -13.35
C TYR A 140 -6.21 -3.22 -14.03
N CYS A 141 -4.98 -3.64 -14.34
CA CYS A 141 -4.75 -4.94 -14.95
C CYS A 141 -5.12 -6.11 -14.05
N LEU A 142 -4.83 -6.04 -12.76
CA LEU A 142 -5.23 -7.09 -11.82
C LEU A 142 -6.75 -7.15 -11.68
N ALA A 143 -7.45 -6.01 -11.72
CA ALA A 143 -8.91 -5.98 -11.71
C ALA A 143 -9.53 -6.63 -12.96
N GLN A 144 -8.97 -6.35 -14.14
CA GLN A 144 -9.38 -6.99 -15.40
C GLN A 144 -9.25 -8.51 -15.36
N LEU A 145 -8.15 -9.03 -14.79
CA LEU A 145 -7.96 -10.48 -14.60
C LEU A 145 -8.94 -11.09 -13.58
N LEU A 146 -9.53 -10.28 -12.70
CA LEU A 146 -10.59 -10.69 -11.78
C LEU A 146 -12.00 -10.49 -12.38
N HIS A 147 -12.09 -10.17 -13.68
CA HIS A 147 -13.34 -9.82 -14.36
C HIS A 147 -14.10 -8.68 -13.67
N HIS A 148 -13.36 -7.74 -13.08
CA HIS A 148 -13.91 -6.60 -12.38
C HIS A 148 -13.55 -5.31 -13.09
N HIS A 149 -14.56 -4.50 -13.36
CA HIS A 149 -14.36 -3.14 -13.88
C HIS A 149 -14.11 -2.20 -12.71
N LEU A 150 -12.96 -1.52 -12.73
CA LEU A 150 -12.68 -0.53 -11.71
C LEU A 150 -13.74 0.57 -11.78
N GLU A 151 -14.37 0.83 -10.64
CA GLU A 151 -15.16 2.03 -10.47
C GLU A 151 -14.19 3.21 -10.59
N ILE A 152 -14.39 4.02 -11.63
CA ILE A 152 -13.77 5.32 -11.73
C ILE A 152 -14.82 6.25 -11.14
N PRO A 153 -14.67 6.69 -9.87
CA PRO A 153 -15.54 7.74 -9.39
C PRO A 153 -15.34 8.93 -10.34
N GLU A 154 -16.44 9.46 -10.88
CA GLU A 154 -16.41 10.81 -11.44
C GLU A 154 -15.70 11.70 -10.41
N PRO A 155 -14.84 12.64 -10.84
CA PRO A 155 -14.25 13.57 -9.91
C PRO A 155 -15.39 14.32 -9.24
N THR A 156 -15.79 13.85 -8.06
CA THR A 156 -16.74 14.54 -7.21
C THR A 156 -16.07 15.88 -6.98
N GLN A 157 -16.64 16.95 -7.55
CA GLN A 157 -16.33 18.31 -7.12
C GLN A 157 -16.34 18.23 -5.61
N ALA A 158 -15.18 18.44 -4.99
CA ALA A 158 -15.04 18.38 -3.54
C ALA A 158 -16.23 19.12 -2.95
N GLY A 159 -17.08 18.40 -2.22
CA GLY A 159 -18.35 18.92 -1.73
C GLY A 159 -18.11 20.29 -1.10
N SER A 160 -18.69 21.31 -1.72
CA SER A 160 -18.74 22.69 -1.22
C SER A 160 -19.70 22.74 -0.02
N GLY A 161 -19.38 22.01 1.04
CA GLY A 161 -20.28 21.75 2.17
C GLY A 161 -19.58 21.59 3.52
N ALA A 162 -18.25 21.66 3.58
CA ALA A 162 -17.56 22.01 4.81
C ALA A 162 -17.30 23.51 4.75
N LEU A 163 -17.80 24.27 5.74
CA LEU A 163 -17.43 25.65 6.00
C LEU A 163 -15.90 25.77 5.81
N GLN A 164 -15.47 26.34 4.69
CA GLN A 164 -14.06 26.56 4.45
C GLN A 164 -13.67 27.70 5.38
N SER A 165 -12.95 27.38 6.46
CA SER A 165 -12.24 28.39 7.24
C SER A 165 -11.44 29.25 6.26
N THR A 166 -11.82 30.52 6.15
CA THR A 166 -11.31 31.54 5.22
C THR A 166 -9.88 32.00 5.53
N THR A 167 -9.07 31.16 6.17
CA THR A 167 -7.69 31.49 6.55
C THR A 167 -6.74 30.68 5.69
N THR A 168 -6.09 31.34 4.73
CA THR A 168 -4.96 30.77 4.01
C THR A 168 -3.90 30.32 5.03
N PRO A 169 -3.51 29.03 5.06
CA PRO A 169 -2.49 28.56 5.97
C PRO A 169 -1.20 29.35 5.78
N SER A 170 -0.48 29.63 6.88
CA SER A 170 0.86 30.18 6.77
C SER A 170 1.75 29.21 5.95
N ILE A 171 2.80 29.74 5.31
CA ILE A 171 3.74 28.90 4.54
C ILE A 171 4.30 27.78 5.42
N PHE A 172 4.57 28.06 6.69
CA PHE A 172 5.02 27.06 7.65
C PHE A 172 3.97 25.96 7.87
N GLN A 173 2.72 26.34 8.13
CA GLN A 173 1.64 25.36 8.33
C GLN A 173 1.41 24.52 7.06
N ALA A 174 1.46 25.14 5.89
CA ALA A 174 1.36 24.45 4.61
C ALA A 174 2.44 23.38 4.42
N LYS A 175 3.67 23.63 4.89
CA LYS A 175 4.76 22.62 4.89
C LYS A 175 4.47 21.46 5.84
N ILE A 176 3.93 21.74 7.03
CA ILE A 176 3.54 20.72 8.00
C ILE A 176 2.38 19.87 7.44
N ASP A 177 1.35 20.49 6.87
CA ASP A 177 0.22 19.75 6.32
C ASP A 177 0.64 18.88 5.12
N SER A 178 1.57 19.39 4.31
CA SER A 178 2.18 18.62 3.22
C SER A 178 2.96 17.41 3.74
N CYS A 179 3.76 17.53 4.81
CA CYS A 179 4.47 16.37 5.37
C CYS A 179 3.52 15.36 6.02
N ARG A 180 2.43 15.80 6.67
CA ARG A 180 1.36 14.91 7.18
C ARG A 180 0.70 14.11 6.06
N PHE A 181 0.41 14.78 4.94
CA PHE A 181 -0.11 14.12 3.75
C PHE A 181 0.87 13.07 3.21
N LEU A 182 2.16 13.40 3.08
CA LEU A 182 3.18 12.46 2.60
C LEU A 182 3.34 11.26 3.54
N TRP A 183 3.35 11.50 4.85
CA TRP A 183 3.38 10.43 5.85
C TRP A 183 2.18 9.48 5.71
N GLY A 184 0.98 10.05 5.53
CA GLY A 184 -0.24 9.29 5.32
C GLY A 184 -0.18 8.44 4.04
N TYR A 185 0.35 9.00 2.95
CA TYR A 185 0.58 8.27 1.71
C TYR A 185 1.53 7.08 1.89
N HIS A 186 2.68 7.27 2.55
CA HIS A 186 3.62 6.17 2.81
C HIS A 186 3.00 5.09 3.70
N SER A 187 2.31 5.48 4.76
CA SER A 187 1.61 4.54 5.66
C SER A 187 0.53 3.75 4.93
N PHE A 188 -0.22 4.40 4.04
CA PHE A 188 -1.20 3.77 3.17
C PHE A 188 -0.54 2.75 2.24
N MET A 189 0.54 3.11 1.55
CA MET A 189 1.25 2.19 0.65
C MET A 189 1.86 1.00 1.40
N GLY A 190 2.38 1.22 2.61
CA GLY A 190 2.81 0.14 3.50
C GLY A 190 1.67 -0.84 3.83
N SER A 191 0.48 -0.31 4.12
CA SER A 191 -0.72 -1.11 4.39
C SER A 191 -1.17 -1.91 3.17
N VAL A 192 -1.18 -1.29 1.98
CA VAL A 192 -1.47 -1.93 0.69
C VAL A 192 -0.50 -3.09 0.44
N GLY A 193 0.80 -2.90 0.68
CA GLY A 193 1.81 -3.95 0.53
C GLY A 193 1.55 -5.15 1.44
N LYS A 194 1.12 -4.93 2.69
CA LYS A 194 0.77 -6.01 3.62
C LYS A 194 -0.46 -6.80 3.16
N VAL A 195 -1.46 -6.15 2.57
CA VAL A 195 -2.63 -6.85 2.00
C VAL A 195 -2.21 -7.70 0.80
N PHE A 196 -1.43 -7.15 -0.13
CA PHE A 196 -0.93 -7.91 -1.29
C PHE A 196 -0.07 -9.12 -0.89
N ARG A 197 0.76 -8.99 0.15
CA ARG A 197 1.53 -10.11 0.70
C ARG A 197 0.60 -11.26 1.12
N GLY A 198 -0.48 -10.95 1.84
CA GLY A 198 -1.48 -11.93 2.24
C GLY A 198 -2.21 -12.61 1.08
N TRP A 199 -2.27 -12.00 -0.10
CA TRP A 199 -2.85 -12.62 -1.30
C TRP A 199 -1.89 -13.63 -1.95
N GLY A 200 -0.57 -13.40 -1.85
CA GLY A 200 0.45 -14.33 -2.35
C GLY A 200 0.57 -15.59 -1.50
N ASP A 201 0.37 -15.47 -0.18
CA ASP A 201 0.47 -16.57 0.78
C ASP A 201 -0.78 -17.49 0.79
N GLY A 202 -1.86 -17.08 0.12
CA GLY A 202 -3.18 -17.68 0.22
C GLY A 202 -3.50 -18.84 -0.73
N SER A 203 -2.67 -19.15 -1.73
CA SER A 203 -2.90 -20.29 -2.63
C SER A 203 -2.34 -21.62 -2.11
N SER A 204 -1.44 -21.60 -1.11
CA SER A 204 -0.74 -22.80 -0.61
C SER A 204 -1.10 -23.21 0.82
N ARG A 205 -1.85 -22.41 1.57
CA ARG A 205 -2.29 -22.77 2.93
C ARG A 205 -3.81 -22.79 3.01
N ARG A 206 -4.38 -23.96 2.69
CA ARG A 206 -5.65 -24.39 3.30
C ARG A 206 -5.51 -24.16 4.81
N ARG A 207 -6.14 -23.13 5.35
CA ARG A 207 -6.35 -22.97 6.79
C ARG A 207 -7.08 -24.21 7.27
N ARG A 208 -6.34 -25.19 7.79
CA ARG A 208 -6.91 -26.17 8.74
C ARG A 208 -7.32 -25.35 9.95
N HIS A 209 -8.59 -24.97 10.01
CA HIS A 209 -9.23 -24.68 11.27
C HIS A 209 -9.29 -25.99 12.06
N SER A 210 -8.23 -26.29 12.79
CA SER A 210 -8.32 -27.20 13.93
C SER A 210 -8.81 -26.36 15.12
N PRO A 211 -9.98 -26.65 15.70
CA PRO A 211 -10.46 -25.92 16.86
C PRO A 211 -9.57 -26.25 18.07
N GLN A 212 -9.19 -25.20 18.81
CA GLN A 212 -8.99 -25.20 20.26
C GLN A 212 -8.13 -26.34 20.86
N ARG A 213 -6.82 -26.12 20.96
CA ARG A 213 -5.95 -26.81 21.96
C ARG A 213 -5.09 -25.84 22.78
N SER A 214 -5.59 -24.64 23.08
CA SER A 214 -4.91 -23.66 23.94
C SER A 214 -5.48 -23.51 25.35
N LEU A 215 -6.48 -24.31 25.75
CA LEU A 215 -7.09 -24.24 27.10
C LEU A 215 -6.69 -25.37 28.07
N LEU A 216 -5.64 -26.16 27.79
CA LEU A 216 -5.26 -27.31 28.65
C LEU A 216 -3.77 -27.42 28.99
N ARG A 217 -3.00 -26.32 28.99
CA ARG A 217 -1.61 -26.35 29.48
C ARG A 217 -1.18 -25.16 30.35
N GLY A 218 -2.14 -24.50 30.98
CA GLY A 218 -1.90 -23.51 32.05
C GLY A 218 -1.99 -24.06 33.48
N TRP A 219 -2.32 -25.35 33.66
CA TRP A 219 -2.67 -25.94 34.96
C TRP A 219 -1.74 -27.08 35.40
N ARG A 220 -0.43 -26.85 35.32
CA ARG A 220 0.58 -27.69 36.02
C ARG A 220 1.69 -26.82 36.63
N LYS A 221 1.31 -25.90 37.51
CA LYS A 221 2.20 -25.37 38.55
C LYS A 221 1.39 -25.25 39.83
N GLY A 222 1.80 -25.99 40.86
CA GLY A 222 1.35 -25.76 42.23
C GLY A 222 0.27 -26.72 42.75
N ALA A 223 0.64 -27.97 42.99
CA ALA A 223 -0.02 -28.74 44.06
C ALA A 223 1.01 -29.71 44.65
N ARG A 224 1.65 -29.27 45.74
CA ARG A 224 2.32 -30.13 46.71
C ARG A 224 1.33 -31.22 47.12
N ARG A 225 1.74 -32.49 47.13
CA ARG A 225 1.28 -33.47 48.11
C ARG A 225 2.21 -34.69 48.17
N ILE A 226 2.92 -34.75 49.29
CA ILE A 226 3.09 -35.92 50.17
C ILE A 226 3.63 -37.20 49.52
N ARG A 227 4.90 -37.47 49.81
CA ARG A 227 5.55 -38.78 49.67
C ARG A 227 5.39 -39.52 51.01
N PRO A 228 4.66 -40.65 51.10
CA PRO A 228 4.74 -41.52 52.26
C PRO A 228 5.91 -42.48 52.09
N SER A 229 6.70 -42.58 53.15
CA SER A 229 7.70 -43.60 53.43
C SER A 229 7.09 -45.00 53.38
N ARG A 230 7.79 -45.93 52.73
CA ARG A 230 7.64 -47.37 53.00
C ARG A 230 8.99 -47.89 53.44
N SER A 231 9.11 -48.09 54.75
CA SER A 231 10.16 -48.85 55.41
C SER A 231 9.54 -50.15 55.91
N SER A 232 10.32 -51.22 55.80
CA SER A 232 10.17 -52.57 56.38
C SER A 232 9.31 -53.59 55.64
N GLN A 233 9.99 -54.44 54.85
CA GLN A 233 9.84 -55.88 55.03
C GLN A 233 11.23 -56.52 54.89
N SER A 234 11.86 -56.71 56.06
CA SER A 234 12.99 -57.59 56.26
C SER A 234 12.43 -58.98 56.59
N SER A 235 12.73 -59.96 55.75
CA SER A 235 12.58 -61.38 56.08
C SER A 235 13.97 -61.95 56.37
N LYS A 236 14.15 -62.30 57.64
CA LYS A 236 15.38 -62.81 58.26
C LYS A 236 15.80 -64.14 57.65
N SER A 237 17.10 -64.27 57.37
CA SER A 237 17.77 -65.55 57.17
C SER A 237 17.96 -66.25 58.53
N ARG A 238 17.79 -67.57 58.50
CA ARG A 238 17.76 -68.53 59.61
C ARG A 238 19.17 -68.82 60.13
N VAL A 239 19.41 -68.70 61.44
CA VAL A 239 20.56 -69.35 62.14
C VAL A 239 20.04 -69.98 63.44
N GLN A 240 20.53 -71.20 63.67
CA GLN A 240 20.11 -72.19 64.66
C GLN A 240 20.49 -71.84 66.10
N VAL A 241 19.73 -72.45 67.02
CA VAL A 241 19.95 -72.52 68.47
C VAL A 241 21.11 -73.48 68.79
N PRO A 242 22.01 -73.17 69.75
CA PRO A 242 23.08 -74.07 70.16
C PRO A 242 22.65 -75.01 71.31
N ARG A 243 23.20 -76.22 71.27
CA ARG A 243 23.67 -76.94 72.46
C ARG A 243 25.16 -77.21 72.25
#